data_AF-A0A6L8T977-F1
#
_entry.id   AF-A0A6L8T977-F1
#
_cell.length_a   1.000
_cell.length_b   1.000
_cell.length_c   1.000
_cell.angle_alpha   90.00
_cell.angle_beta   90.00
_cell.angle_gamma   90.00
#
_symmetry.space_group_name_H-M   'P 1'
#
loop_
_entity.id
_entity.type
_entity.pdbx_description
1 polymer ?
#
loop_
_entity_poly.entity_id
_entity_poly.type
_entity_poly.pdbx_seq_one_letter_code
_entity_poly.pdbx_strand_id
1 'polypeptide(L)'
;MKYRTYCKNQGDVAFVINGIIDEYWCGKFSEKEMKEDILTLYENNKEKLFKDGQFTKIIQQQCGKKRINVISQILKNKLEKLE
;
A
#
# COMPACT_ATOMS: atom_id res chain seq x y z
N MET A 1 -1.38 -12.90 -6.06
CA MET A 1 -2.06 -11.87 -5.25
C MET A 1 -3.19 -12.50 -4.43
N LYS A 2 -3.11 -12.42 -3.10
CA LYS A 2 -4.11 -12.99 -2.16
C LYS A 2 -5.23 -12.03 -1.77
N TYR A 3 -5.08 -10.74 -2.07
CA TYR A 3 -6.00 -9.68 -1.66
C TYR A 3 -6.71 -9.09 -2.86
N ARG A 4 -7.89 -8.51 -2.62
CA ARG A 4 -8.64 -7.77 -3.65
C ARG A 4 -7.86 -6.53 -4.10
N THR A 5 -7.89 -6.27 -5.40
CA THR A 5 -7.20 -5.13 -6.03
C THR A 5 -8.02 -3.86 -6.04
N TYR A 6 -9.36 -3.93 -6.08
CA TYR A 6 -10.25 -2.78 -5.97
C TYR A 6 -10.97 -2.78 -4.62
N CYS A 7 -10.78 -1.70 -3.87
CA CYS A 7 -11.32 -1.53 -2.52
C CYS A 7 -12.52 -0.58 -2.54
N LYS A 8 -13.52 -0.84 -1.69
CA LYS A 8 -14.77 -0.07 -1.70
C LYS A 8 -14.59 1.32 -1.08
N ASN A 9 -13.69 1.45 -0.10
CA ASN A 9 -13.46 2.68 0.66
C ASN A 9 -11.99 2.74 1.14
N GLN A 10 -11.64 3.78 1.92
CA GLN A 10 -10.26 3.97 2.42
C GLN A 10 -9.87 2.97 3.50
N GLY A 11 -10.79 2.56 4.37
CA GLY A 11 -10.51 1.54 5.41
C GLY A 11 -10.25 0.16 4.79
N ASP A 12 -11.00 -0.16 3.74
CA ASP A 12 -10.79 -1.34 2.91
C ASP A 12 -9.37 -1.41 2.33
N VAL A 13 -8.87 -0.28 1.81
CA VAL A 13 -7.49 -0.16 1.33
C VAL A 13 -6.50 -0.39 2.45
N ALA A 14 -6.68 0.29 3.59
CA ALA A 14 -5.76 0.15 4.73
C ALA A 14 -5.70 -1.29 5.25
N PHE A 15 -6.84 -1.99 5.29
CA PHE A 15 -6.89 -3.40 5.65
C PHE A 15 -6.04 -4.28 4.71
N VAL A 16 -6.15 -4.06 3.40
CA VAL A 16 -5.36 -4.82 2.41
C VAL A 16 -3.86 -4.51 2.53
N ILE A 17 -3.50 -3.23 2.67
CA ILE A 17 -2.11 -2.80 2.90
C ILE A 17 -1.51 -3.50 4.12
N ASN A 18 -2.25 -3.48 5.24
CA ASN A 18 -1.78 -4.08 6.47
C ASN A 18 -1.56 -5.59 6.29
N GLY A 19 -2.51 -6.29 5.67
CA GLY A 19 -2.38 -7.71 5.37
C GLY A 19 -1.15 -8.03 4.53
N ILE A 20 -0.91 -7.29 3.44
CA ILE A 20 0.25 -7.51 2.57
C ILE A 20 1.57 -7.33 3.35
N ILE A 21 1.69 -6.26 4.13
CA ILE A 21 2.92 -5.97 4.89
C ILE A 21 3.12 -6.98 6.03
N ASP A 22 2.04 -7.41 6.68
CA ASP A 22 2.11 -8.36 7.78
C ASP A 22 2.53 -9.75 7.29
N GLU A 23 2.01 -10.19 6.14
CA GLU A 23 2.43 -11.46 5.52
C GLU A 23 3.90 -11.41 5.09
N TYR A 24 4.40 -10.26 4.61
CA TYR A 24 5.83 -10.05 4.36
C TYR A 24 6.66 -10.13 5.64
N TRP A 25 6.26 -9.43 6.71
CA TRP A 25 6.98 -9.49 8.00
C TRP A 25 6.95 -10.88 8.63
N CYS A 26 5.91 -11.67 8.36
CA CYS A 26 5.84 -13.07 8.78
C CYS A 26 6.65 -14.03 7.88
N GLY A 27 7.36 -13.52 6.86
CA GLY A 27 8.17 -14.33 5.94
C GLY A 27 7.35 -15.15 4.94
N LYS A 28 6.05 -14.87 4.80
CA LYS A 28 5.16 -15.60 3.86
C LYS A 28 5.21 -15.03 2.46
N PHE A 29 5.52 -13.74 2.33
CA PHE A 29 5.77 -13.06 1.06
C PHE A 29 7.24 -12.67 0.96
N SER A 30 7.81 -12.82 -0.23
CA SER A 30 9.07 -12.18 -0.58
C SER A 30 8.91 -10.65 -0.69
N GLU A 31 10.02 -9.92 -0.62
CA GLU A 31 10.00 -8.46 -0.82
C GLU A 31 9.48 -8.09 -2.21
N LYS A 32 9.76 -8.92 -3.23
CA LYS A 32 9.27 -8.72 -4.59
C LYS A 32 7.74 -8.83 -4.66
N GLU A 33 7.16 -9.90 -4.11
CA GLU A 33 5.71 -10.11 -4.10
C GLU A 33 4.99 -8.99 -3.33
N MET A 34 5.53 -8.59 -2.17
CA MET A 34 4.98 -7.49 -1.39
C MET A 34 4.99 -6.17 -2.16
N LYS A 35 6.08 -5.85 -2.87
CA LYS A 35 6.16 -4.65 -3.73
C LYS A 35 5.13 -4.71 -4.86
N GLU A 36 5.06 -5.82 -5.58
CA GLU A 36 4.12 -5.99 -6.71
C GLU A 36 2.67 -5.85 -6.26
N ASP A 37 2.29 -6.47 -5.15
CA ASP A 37 0.93 -6.38 -4.60
C ASP A 37 0.60 -4.95 -4.13
N ILE A 38 1.53 -4.24 -3.47
CA ILE A 38 1.34 -2.83 -3.05
C ILE A 38 1.20 -1.90 -4.26
N LEU A 39 2.02 -2.08 -5.30
CA LEU A 39 1.96 -1.27 -6.51
C LEU A 39 0.66 -1.49 -7.28
N THR A 40 0.21 -2.74 -7.37
CA THR A 40 -1.08 -3.10 -7.97
C THR A 40 -2.25 -2.48 -7.19
N LEU A 41 -2.18 -2.51 -5.86
CA LEU A 41 -3.20 -1.88 -5.02
C LEU A 41 -3.22 -0.36 -5.20
N TYR A 42 -2.05 0.27 -5.30
CA TYR A 42 -1.91 1.71 -5.54
C TYR A 42 -2.56 2.14 -6.86
N GLU A 43 -2.26 1.44 -7.96
CA GLU A 43 -2.80 1.77 -9.29
C GLU A 43 -4.32 1.75 -9.31
N ASN A 44 -4.92 0.81 -8.60
CA ASN A 44 -6.36 0.58 -8.61
C ASN A 44 -7.14 1.43 -7.59
N ASN A 45 -6.47 2.13 -6.67
CA ASN A 45 -7.13 2.84 -5.57
C ASN A 45 -6.48 4.19 -5.23
N LYS A 46 -5.79 4.83 -6.19
CA LYS A 46 -5.01 6.04 -5.95
C LYS A 46 -5.81 7.14 -5.25
N GLU A 47 -7.05 7.36 -5.65
CA GLU A 47 -7.99 8.33 -5.09
C GLU A 47 -8.48 8.00 -3.66
N LYS A 48 -8.35 6.73 -3.24
CA LYS A 48 -8.67 6.29 -1.87
C LYS A 48 -7.43 6.29 -0.97
N LEU A 49 -6.23 6.14 -1.55
CA LEU A 49 -4.98 6.24 -0.81
C LEU A 49 -4.57 7.69 -0.53
N PHE A 50 -4.78 8.57 -1.51
CA PHE A 50 -4.25 9.93 -1.48
C PHE A 50 -5.34 10.99 -1.61
N LYS A 51 -5.12 12.10 -0.89
CA LYS A 51 -5.83 13.36 -1.07
C LYS A 51 -4.81 14.49 -0.99
N ASP A 52 -4.85 15.42 -1.95
CA ASP A 52 -3.93 16.57 -2.01
C ASP A 52 -2.44 16.17 -1.95
N GLY A 53 -2.09 15.07 -2.64
CA GLY A 53 -0.72 14.53 -2.68
C GLY A 53 -0.25 13.85 -1.39
N GLN A 54 -1.10 13.74 -0.37
CA GLN A 54 -0.78 13.13 0.93
C GLN A 54 -1.64 11.90 1.18
N PHE A 55 -1.15 10.95 1.97
CA PHE A 55 -1.99 9.84 2.44
C PHE A 55 -3.20 10.38 3.19
N THR A 56 -4.39 9.81 2.97
CA THR A 56 -5.57 10.24 3.72
C THR A 56 -5.43 9.92 5.21
N LYS A 57 -6.18 10.64 6.06
CA LYS A 57 -6.17 10.42 7.52
C LYS A 57 -6.52 8.98 7.90
N ILE A 58 -7.46 8.34 7.19
CA ILE A 58 -7.86 6.94 7.45
C ILE A 58 -6.69 6.00 7.20
N ILE A 59 -5.97 6.17 6.08
CA ILE A 59 -4.79 5.36 5.76
C ILE A 59 -3.70 5.56 6.81
N GLN A 60 -3.41 6.81 7.18
CA GLN A 60 -2.39 7.13 8.20
C GLN A 60 -2.71 6.48 9.56
N GLN A 61 -3.97 6.57 10.01
CA GLN A 61 -4.40 6.04 11.31
C GLN A 61 -4.37 4.51 11.34
N GLN A 62 -4.89 3.85 10.30
CA GLN A 62 -5.05 2.39 10.30
C GLN A 62 -3.76 1.65 9.93
N CYS A 63 -2.92 2.21 9.06
CA CYS A 63 -1.64 1.57 8.72
C CYS A 63 -0.55 1.87 9.74
N GLY A 64 -0.60 3.05 10.36
CA GLY A 64 0.40 3.52 11.31
C GLY A 64 1.74 3.87 10.64
N LYS A 65 2.57 4.62 11.38
CA LYS A 65 3.79 5.25 10.85
C LYS A 65 4.74 4.27 10.14
N LYS A 66 4.96 3.07 10.70
CA LYS A 66 5.90 2.09 10.13
C LYS A 66 5.47 1.61 8.75
N ARG A 67 4.19 1.26 8.57
CA ARG A 67 3.67 0.78 7.28
C ARG A 67 3.60 1.91 6.26
N ILE A 68 3.19 3.11 6.68
CA ILE A 68 3.23 4.31 5.83
C ILE A 68 4.63 4.56 5.27
N ASN A 69 5.68 4.44 6.10
CA ASN A 69 7.06 4.60 5.64
C ASN A 69 7.44 3.55 4.59
N VAL A 70 7.10 2.28 4.81
CA VAL A 70 7.38 1.20 3.84
C VAL A 70 6.71 1.49 2.49
N ILE A 71 5.41 1.82 2.51
CA ILE A 71 4.65 2.08 1.29
C ILE A 71 5.19 3.32 0.57
N SER A 72 5.54 4.38 1.32
CA SER A 72 6.15 5.58 0.75
C SER A 72 7.42 5.27 -0.03
N GLN A 73 8.30 4.42 0.51
CA GLN A 73 9.54 4.01 -0.17
C GLN A 73 9.26 3.20 -1.44
N ILE A 74 8.30 2.27 -1.37
CA ILE A 74 7.89 1.47 -2.55
C ILE A 74 7.37 2.37 -3.67
N LEU A 75 6.50 3.33 -3.33
CA LEU A 75 5.92 4.25 -4.31
C LEU A 75 6.95 5.23 -4.87
N LYS A 76 7.86 5.74 -4.04
CA LYS A 76 8.96 6.62 -4.49
C LYS A 76 9.84 5.92 -5.52
N ASN A 77 10.25 4.69 -5.23
CA ASN A 77 11.08 3.88 -6.14
C ASN A 77 10.38 3.57 -7.48
N LYS A 78 9.05 3.56 -7.53
CA LYS A 78 8.31 3.42 -8.78
C LYS A 78 8.31 4.73 -9.58
N LEU A 79 8.10 5.86 -8.91
CA LEU A 79 8.05 7.17 -9.58
C LEU A 79 9.42 7.55 -10.15
N GLU A 80 10.51 7.28 -9.43
CA GLU A 80 11.89 7.51 -9.90
C GLU A 80 12.29 6.62 -11.10
N LYS A 81 11.55 5.54 -11.39
CA LYS A 81 11.80 4.66 -12.55
C LYS A 81 11.01 5.05 -13.80
N LEU A 82 10.09 6.00 -13.68
CA LEU A 82 9.29 6.54 -14.78
C LEU A 82 9.90 7.84 -15.34
N GLU A 83 10.88 8.41 -14.64
CA GLU A 83 11.74 9.53 -15.05
C GLU A 83 13.01 9.00 -15.73
#